data_AF-A0A1I7GG47-F1
#
_entry.id   AF-A0A1I7GG47-F1
#
_cell.length_a   1.000
_cell.length_b   1.000
_cell.length_c   1.000
_cell.angle_alpha   90.00
_cell.angle_beta   90.00
_cell.angle_gamma   90.00
#
_symmetry.space_group_name_H-M   'P 1'
#
loop_
_entity.id
_entity.type
_entity.pdbx_description
1 polymer ?
#
loop_
_entity_poly.entity_id
_entity_poly.type
_entity_poly.pdbx_seq_one_letter_code
_entity_poly.pdbx_strand_id
1 'polypeptide(L)'
;MWQLMPGQSLRYHTWDNEVYVLYNDMSGDTHMLDAAAIEVLTALASGPRDATQLAQSLQLDAGLDSARQLAELLSELLRLALIHTTAC
;
A
#
# COMPACT_ATOMS: atom_id res chain seq x y z
N MET A 1 3.97 -7.56 -10.70
CA MET A 1 2.99 -6.56 -10.23
C MET A 1 2.89 -6.65 -8.71
N TRP A 2 2.40 -5.61 -8.04
CA TRP A 2 2.06 -5.64 -6.62
C TRP A 2 0.58 -5.94 -6.44
N GLN A 3 0.24 -6.65 -5.38
CA GLN A 3 -1.13 -6.97 -5.00
C GLN A 3 -1.23 -7.07 -3.47
N LEU A 4 -2.40 -6.77 -2.90
CA LEU A 4 -2.67 -7.08 -1.49
C LEU A 4 -2.43 -8.56 -1.19
N MET A 5 -2.07 -8.89 0.05
CA MET A 5 -2.00 -10.29 0.46
C MET A 5 -3.33 -11.02 0.18
N PRO A 6 -3.30 -12.23 -0.41
CA PRO A 6 -4.54 -12.94 -0.74
C PRO A 6 -5.37 -13.22 0.51
N GLY A 7 -6.65 -12.87 0.46
CA GLY A 7 -7.58 -13.05 1.59
C GLY A 7 -7.54 -11.95 2.65
N GLN A 8 -6.59 -11.01 2.57
CA GLN A 8 -6.51 -9.87 3.48
C GLN A 8 -7.66 -8.88 3.25
N SER A 9 -8.32 -8.46 4.32
CA SER A 9 -9.27 -7.35 4.29
C SER A 9 -8.57 -6.05 4.73
N LEU A 10 -8.76 -4.95 4.01
CA LEU A 10 -8.27 -3.63 4.44
C LEU A 10 -9.16 -3.04 5.53
N ARG A 11 -8.99 -3.52 6.76
CA ARG A 11 -9.67 -2.99 7.94
C ARG A 11 -8.76 -2.02 8.66
N TYR A 12 -9.04 -0.74 8.53
CA TYR A 12 -8.34 0.31 9.25
C TYR A 12 -9.30 1.27 9.93
N HIS A 13 -8.81 1.87 11.02
CA HIS A 13 -9.45 3.01 11.68
C HIS A 13 -8.54 4.22 11.52
N THR A 14 -9.11 5.42 11.49
CA THR A 14 -8.35 6.66 11.41
C THR A 14 -8.85 7.68 12.43
N TRP A 15 -7.92 8.48 12.94
CA TRP A 15 -8.22 9.65 13.75
C TRP A 15 -7.80 10.89 12.97
N ASP A 16 -8.76 11.78 12.73
CA ASP A 16 -8.59 13.07 12.04
C ASP A 16 -7.91 12.99 10.65
N ASN A 17 -7.93 11.81 10.01
CA ASN A 17 -7.21 11.52 8.76
C ASN A 17 -5.68 11.69 8.85
N GLU A 18 -5.12 11.78 10.06
CA GLU A 18 -3.69 11.95 10.30
C GLU A 18 -3.01 10.64 10.70
N VAL A 19 -3.68 9.82 11.51
CA VAL A 19 -3.15 8.55 12.01
C VAL A 19 -4.03 7.41 11.56
N TYR A 20 -3.48 6.47 10.79
CA TYR A 20 -4.18 5.29 10.32
C TYR A 20 -3.66 4.06 11.06
N VAL A 21 -4.57 3.27 11.59
CA VAL A 21 -4.25 2.01 12.24
C VAL A 21 -4.96 0.89 11.51
N LEU A 22 -4.18 0.03 10.85
CA LEU A 22 -4.65 -1.10 10.06
C LEU A 22 -4.47 -2.40 10.84
N TYR A 23 -5.52 -3.22 10.89
CA TYR A 23 -5.46 -4.57 11.41
C TYR A 23 -5.23 -5.56 10.27
N ASN A 24 -4.12 -6.30 10.33
CA ASN A 24 -3.81 -7.38 9.41
C ASN A 24 -4.52 -8.65 9.89
N ASP A 25 -5.60 -9.04 9.20
CA ASP A 25 -6.40 -10.22 9.57
C ASP A 25 -5.73 -11.56 9.25
N MET A 26 -4.60 -11.55 8.54
CA MET A 26 -3.81 -12.73 8.24
C MET A 26 -2.77 -13.03 9.33
N SER A 27 -2.18 -12.01 9.96
CA SER A 27 -1.20 -12.19 11.04
C SER A 27 -1.76 -11.93 12.44
N GLY A 28 -2.83 -11.14 12.56
CA GLY A 28 -3.32 -10.59 13.83
C GLY A 28 -2.59 -9.32 14.27
N ASP A 29 -1.65 -8.81 13.47
CA ASP A 29 -0.90 -7.60 13.81
C ASP A 29 -1.69 -6.33 13.57
N THR A 30 -1.29 -5.29 14.28
CA THR A 30 -1.78 -3.93 14.06
C THR A 30 -0.63 -3.03 13.62
N HIS A 31 -0.81 -2.35 12.49
CA HIS A 31 0.19 -1.45 11.91
C HIS A 31 -0.30 -0.02 11.96
N MET A 32 0.57 0.88 12.41
CA MET A 32 0.36 2.31 12.24
C MET A 32 0.92 2.72 10.87
N LEU A 33 0.08 3.34 10.06
CA LEU A 33 0.37 3.71 8.69
C LEU A 33 0.09 5.21 8.50
N ASP A 34 0.75 5.80 7.52
CA ASP A 34 0.44 7.15 7.05
C ASP A 34 -0.63 7.11 5.93
N ALA A 35 -1.06 8.30 5.50
CA ALA A 35 -2.06 8.42 4.43
C ALA A 35 -1.58 7.81 3.11
N ALA A 36 -0.30 7.99 2.75
CA ALA A 36 0.26 7.48 1.50
C ALA A 36 0.22 5.95 1.43
N ALA A 37 0.53 5.27 2.54
CA ALA A 37 0.41 3.82 2.65
C ALA A 37 -1.05 3.36 2.44
N ILE A 38 -2.02 4.03 3.05
CA ILE A 38 -3.44 3.71 2.90
C ILE A 38 -3.93 3.93 1.46
N GLU A 39 -3.48 4.99 0.80
CA GLU A 39 -3.80 5.26 -0.60
C GLU A 39 -3.25 4.16 -1.53
N VAL A 40 -1.99 3.73 -1.34
CA VAL A 40 -1.40 2.61 -2.08
C VAL A 40 -2.21 1.33 -1.87
N LEU A 41 -2.53 0.97 -0.63
CA LEU A 41 -3.31 -0.23 -0.31
C LEU A 41 -4.71 -0.16 -0.94
N THR A 42 -5.36 1.00 -0.88
CA THR A 42 -6.68 1.25 -1.49
C THR A 42 -6.62 1.10 -3.01
N ALA A 43 -5.57 1.60 -3.67
CA ALA A 43 -5.38 1.42 -5.11
C ALA A 43 -5.22 -0.06 -5.49
N LEU A 44 -4.51 -0.84 -4.67
CA LEU A 44 -4.30 -2.28 -4.85
C LEU A 44 -5.52 -3.14 -4.51
N ALA A 45 -6.49 -2.60 -3.75
CA ALA A 45 -7.75 -3.28 -3.46
C ALA A 45 -8.59 -3.54 -4.72
N SER A 46 -8.36 -2.77 -5.79
CA SER A 46 -9.04 -2.96 -7.08
C SER A 46 -8.36 -4.01 -7.97
N GLY A 47 -7.21 -4.55 -7.57
CA GLY A 47 -6.47 -5.56 -8.32
C GLY A 47 -4.95 -5.30 -8.41
N PRO A 48 -4.20 -6.22 -9.03
CA PRO A 48 -2.76 -6.09 -9.18
C PRO A 48 -2.38 -4.85 -9.99
N ARG A 49 -1.33 -4.14 -9.58
CA ARG A 49 -0.82 -2.96 -10.30
C ARG A 49 0.70 -2.97 -10.40
N ASP A 50 1.24 -2.43 -11.47
CA ASP A 50 2.66 -2.07 -11.57
C ASP A 50 2.94 -0.65 -11.05
N ALA A 51 4.20 -0.23 -11.10
CA ALA A 51 4.66 1.03 -10.52
C ALA A 51 4.10 2.23 -11.30
N THR A 52 3.97 2.09 -12.62
CA THR A 52 3.41 3.13 -13.49
C THR A 52 1.91 3.30 -13.21
N GLN A 53 1.18 2.21 -13.09
CA GLN A 53 -0.24 2.21 -12.76
C GLN A 53 -0.51 2.76 -11.35
N LEU A 54 0.35 2.45 -10.38
CA LEU A 54 0.28 3.02 -9.03
C LEU A 54 0.57 4.52 -9.05
N ALA A 55 1.66 4.95 -9.67
CA ALA A 55 1.99 6.36 -9.78
C ALA A 55 0.86 7.17 -10.44
N GLN A 56 0.23 6.63 -11.49
CA GLN A 56 -0.95 7.24 -12.13
C GLN A 56 -2.16 7.31 -11.19
N SER A 57 -2.44 6.25 -10.44
CA SER A 57 -3.60 6.19 -9.53
C SER A 57 -3.45 7.17 -8.36
N LEU A 58 -2.22 7.36 -7.91
CA LEU A 58 -1.83 8.25 -6.81
C LEU A 58 -1.51 9.67 -7.29
N GLN A 59 -1.64 9.94 -8.60
CA GLN A 59 -1.33 11.23 -9.22
C GLN A 59 0.07 11.76 -8.89
N LEU A 60 1.04 10.84 -8.73
CA LEU A 60 2.43 11.20 -8.51
C LEU A 60 3.03 11.84 -9.77
N ASP A 61 3.91 12.81 -9.58
CA ASP A 61 4.66 13.35 -10.70
C ASP A 61 5.64 12.31 -11.30
N ALA A 62 6.09 12.56 -12.52
CA ALA A 62 7.08 11.71 -13.19
C ALA A 62 8.52 11.94 -12.68
N GLY A 63 8.68 12.56 -11.50
CA GLY A 63 9.96 12.87 -10.90
C GLY A 63 10.65 11.63 -10.33
N LEU A 64 11.99 11.66 -10.34
CA LEU A 64 12.80 10.59 -9.75
C LEU A 64 12.57 10.45 -8.24
N ASP A 65 12.28 11.55 -7.54
CA ASP A 65 12.01 11.52 -6.10
C ASP A 65 10.68 10.82 -5.80
N SER A 66 9.61 11.11 -6.53
CA SER A 66 8.32 10.43 -6.37
C SER A 66 8.44 8.93 -6.67
N ALA A 67 9.18 8.56 -7.71
CA ALA A 67 9.45 7.16 -8.02
C ALA A 67 10.22 6.45 -6.91
N ARG A 68 11.23 7.11 -6.32
CA ARG A 68 12.01 6.59 -5.21
C ARG A 68 11.16 6.43 -3.94
N GLN A 69 10.37 7.44 -3.58
CA GLN A 69 9.46 7.40 -2.43
C GLN A 69 8.44 6.27 -2.56
N LEU A 70 7.83 6.10 -3.74
CA LEU A 70 6.91 5.00 -4.00
C LEU A 70 7.61 3.64 -3.84
N ALA A 71 8.84 3.50 -4.33
CA ALA A 71 9.60 2.25 -4.18
C ALA A 71 9.97 1.94 -2.72
N GLU A 72 10.35 2.95 -1.94
CA GLU A 72 10.60 2.82 -0.50
C GLU A 72 9.33 2.38 0.24
N LEU A 73 8.19 3.02 -0.04
CA LEU A 73 6.90 2.69 0.55
C LEU A 73 6.46 1.26 0.19
N LEU A 74 6.58 0.85 -1.06
CA LEU A 74 6.25 -0.51 -1.49
C LEU A 74 7.15 -1.55 -0.80
N SER A 75 8.42 -1.22 -0.57
CA SER A 75 9.35 -2.09 0.16
C SER A 75 8.95 -2.25 1.62
N GLU A 76 8.48 -1.18 2.26
CA GLU A 76 7.97 -1.24 3.63
C GLU A 76 6.67 -2.06 3.72
N LEU A 77 5.72 -1.85 2.81
CA LEU A 77 4.47 -2.63 2.77
C LEU A 77 4.71 -4.12 2.52
N LEU A 78 5.74 -4.47 1.74
CA LEU A 78 6.20 -5.86 1.58
C LEU A 78 6.75 -6.42 2.90
N ARG A 79 7.56 -5.63 3.61
CA ARG A 79 8.16 -6.03 4.90
C ARG A 79 7.09 -6.26 5.98
N LEU A 80 6.01 -5.49 5.95
CA LEU A 80 4.86 -5.63 6.85
C LEU A 80 3.89 -6.75 6.43
N ALA A 81 4.18 -7.49 5.35
CA ALA A 81 3.31 -8.51 4.79
C ALA A 81 1.88 -8.00 4.53
N LEU A 82 1.75 -6.78 4.01
CA LEU A 82 0.47 -6.18 3.60
C LEU A 82 0.22 -6.32 2.09
N ILE A 83 1.31 -6.45 1.32
CA ILE A 83 1.30 -6.69 -0.12
C ILE A 83 2.32 -7.78 -0.46
N HIS A 84 2.21 -8.33 -1.67
CA HIS A 84 3.19 -9.24 -2.24
C HIS A 84 3.48 -8.90 -3.70
N THR A 85 4.57 -9.44 -4.23
CA THR A 85 4.87 -9.39 -5.67
C THR A 85 4.32 -10.63 -6.37
N THR A 86 3.64 -10.42 -7.48
CA THR A 86 3.22 -11.48 -8.40
C THR A 86 4.05 -11.39 -9.68
N ALA A 87 4.49 -12.55 -10.18
CA ALA A 87 4.93 -12.66 -11.55
C ALA A 87 3.68 -12.55 -12.44
N CYS A 88 3.77 -11.76 -13.52
CA CYS A 88 2.72 -11.68 -14.54
C CYS A 88 2.46 -13.06 -15.15
#